data_AF-A0A961VFV1-F1
#
_entry.id   AF-A0A961VFV1-F1
#
_cell.length_a   1.000
_cell.length_b   1.000
_cell.length_c   1.000
_cell.angle_alpha   90.00
_cell.angle_beta   90.00
_cell.angle_gamma   90.00
#
_symmetry.space_group_name_H-M   'P 1'
#
loop_
_entity.id
_entity.type
_entity.pdbx_description
1 polymer ?
#
loop_
_entity_poly.entity_id
_entity_poly.type
_entity_poly.pdbx_seq_one_letter_code
_entity_poly.pdbx_strand_id
1 'polypeptide(L)' 'LRCYGYQPADAPVFVLCGDNARFMNHSSKPNADDIGDLTIACRDIAKGEEITCDYAKFDRGFAERDFILATAQGGARRAA' A
#
# COMPACT_ATOMS: atom_id res chain seq x y z
N LEU A 1 5.10 14.44 -9.95
CA LEU A 1 5.52 13.03 -10.14
C LEU A 1 5.35 12.15 -8.90
N ARG A 2 5.47 12.67 -7.66
CA ARG A 2 5.40 11.83 -6.45
C ARG A 2 3.99 11.49 -5.92
N CYS A 3 2.92 12.10 -6.45
CA CYS A 3 1.57 11.92 -5.88
C CYS A 3 0.82 10.67 -6.34
N TYR A 4 1.23 10.01 -7.42
CA TYR A 4 0.50 8.87 -8.01
C TYR A 4 1.44 7.76 -8.52
N GLY A 5 2.66 7.72 -8.01
CA GLY A 5 3.65 6.73 -8.42
C GLY A 5 4.39 6.16 -7.22
N TYR A 6 4.89 4.95 -7.40
CA TYR A 6 5.65 4.21 -6.40
C TYR A 6 6.93 3.65 -7.02
N GLN A 7 7.84 3.22 -6.15
CA GLN A 7 9.06 2.55 -6.55
C GLN A 7 9.01 1.10 -6.08
N PRO A 8 8.92 0.11 -6.99
CA PRO A 8 8.95 -1.30 -6.60
C PRO A 8 10.32 -1.68 -6.05
N ALA A 9 10.35 -2.73 -5.22
CA ALA A 9 11.58 -3.17 -4.56
C ALA A 9 12.54 -3.94 -5.49
N ASP A 10 12.01 -4.56 -6.53
CA ASP A 10 12.70 -5.49 -7.43
C ASP A 10 13.28 -4.83 -8.69
N ALA A 11 12.90 -3.58 -8.98
CA ALA A 11 13.36 -2.86 -10.16
C ALA A 11 13.70 -1.38 -9.88
N PRO A 12 14.77 -0.82 -10.47
CA PRO A 12 15.17 0.58 -10.29
C PRO A 12 14.34 1.53 -11.20
N VAL A 13 13.02 1.39 -11.18
CA VAL A 13 12.08 2.18 -11.98
C VAL A 13 11.10 2.94 -11.10
N PHE A 14 10.44 3.96 -11.65
CA PHE A 14 9.25 4.55 -11.05
C PHE A 14 8.03 4.10 -11.83
N VAL A 15 7.06 3.50 -11.14
CA VAL A 15 5.77 3.14 -11.73
C VAL A 15 4.81 4.30 -11.50
N LEU A 16 4.20 4.79 -12.57
CA LEU A 16 3.11 5.77 -12.51
C LEU A 16 1.79 5.01 -12.66
N CYS A 17 0.93 5.12 -11.66
CA CYS A 17 -0.38 4.48 -11.68
C CYS A 17 -1.35 5.27 -12.59
N GLY A 18 -1.68 4.68 -13.75
CA GLY A 18 -2.55 5.29 -14.76
C GLY A 18 -4.05 5.08 -14.52
N ASP A 19 -4.41 4.11 -13.68
CA ASP A 19 -5.80 3.77 -13.37
C ASP A 19 -6.28 4.41 -12.04
N ASN A 20 -7.40 3.90 -11.50
CA ASN A 20 -8.02 4.42 -10.29
C ASN A 20 -7.37 3.94 -8.98
N ALA A 21 -6.47 2.95 -9.01
CA ALA A 21 -5.77 2.46 -7.82
C ALA A 21 -4.91 3.57 -7.18
N ARG A 22 -4.51 4.60 -7.95
CA ARG A 22 -3.82 5.80 -7.45
C ARG A 22 -4.57 6.57 -6.36
N PHE A 23 -5.87 6.33 -6.19
CA PHE A 23 -6.72 6.96 -5.18
C PHE A 23 -6.99 6.07 -3.97
N MET A 24 -6.55 4.81 -3.99
CA MET A 24 -6.67 3.92 -2.85
C MET A 24 -5.69 4.34 -1.76
N ASN A 25 -6.12 4.34 -0.50
CA ASN A 25 -5.26 4.66 0.63
C ASN A 25 -4.63 3.40 1.25
N HIS A 26 -3.58 3.61 2.03
CA HIS A 26 -2.91 2.54 2.78
C HIS A 26 -3.71 2.10 4.01
N SER A 27 -3.73 0.79 4.28
CA SER A 27 -3.95 0.22 5.60
C SER A 27 -3.03 -0.99 5.83
N SER A 28 -2.63 -1.23 7.08
CA SER A 28 -1.91 -2.45 7.48
C SER A 28 -2.81 -3.69 7.57
N LYS A 29 -4.14 -3.49 7.49
CA LYS A 29 -5.16 -4.54 7.44
C LYS A 29 -6.14 -4.24 6.30
N PRO A 30 -5.65 -4.20 5.05
CA PRO A 30 -6.44 -3.74 3.92
C PRO A 30 -7.59 -4.69 3.60
N ASN A 31 -8.61 -4.18 2.91
CA ASN A 31 -9.72 -4.99 2.40
C ASN A 31 -9.58 -5.37 0.92
N ALA A 32 -8.54 -4.88 0.25
CA ALA A 32 -8.10 -5.34 -1.06
C ALA A 32 -6.59 -5.63 -1.07
N ASP A 33 -6.16 -6.56 -1.93
CA ASP A 33 -4.76 -6.93 -2.12
C ASP A 33 -4.39 -6.90 -3.61
N ASP A 34 -3.14 -6.56 -3.87
CA ASP A 34 -2.59 -6.50 -5.23
C ASP A 34 -1.83 -7.79 -5.53
N ILE A 35 -2.28 -8.53 -6.56
CA ILE A 35 -1.68 -9.77 -7.04
C ILE A 35 -1.27 -9.58 -8.50
N GLY A 36 0.00 -9.25 -8.71
CA GLY A 36 0.49 -8.80 -10.02
C GLY A 36 -0.19 -7.48 -10.40
N ASP A 37 -0.81 -7.45 -11.58
CA ASP A 37 -1.51 -6.26 -12.10
C ASP A 37 -3.00 -6.21 -11.71
N LEU A 38 -3.45 -7.05 -10.76
CA LEU A 38 -4.84 -7.14 -10.32
C LEU A 38 -5.01 -6.72 -8.87
N THR A 39 -5.99 -5.86 -8.60
CA THR A 39 -6.47 -5.60 -7.24
C THR A 39 -7.70 -6.46 -6.95
N ILE A 40 -7.64 -7.28 -5.89
CA ILE A 40 -8.67 -8.26 -5.53
C ILE A 40 -9.18 -7.97 -4.12
N ALA A 41 -10.50 -8.04 -3.91
CA ALA A 41 -11.08 -7.92 -2.58
C ALA A 41 -10.73 -9.15 -1.72
N CYS A 42 -10.23 -8.92 -0.50
CA CYS A 42 -9.85 -9.98 0.46
C CYS A 42 -11.04 -10.54 1.24
N ARG A 43 -12.16 -9.81 1.24
CA ARG A 43 -13.41 -10.11 1.95
C ARG A 43 -14.52 -9.28 1.33
N ASP A 44 -15.76 -9.52 1.76
CA ASP A 44 -16.88 -8.65 1.41
C ASP A 44 -16.61 -7.20 1.89
N ILE A 45 -16.96 -6.23 1.03
CA ILE A 45 -16.80 -4.80 1.26
C ILE A 45 -18.19 -4.17 1.22
N ALA A 46 -18.59 -3.49 2.30
CA ALA A 46 -19.90 -2.88 2.37
C ALA A 46 -19.99 -1.59 1.55
N LYS A 47 -21.19 -1.19 1.14
CA LYS A 47 -21.41 0.11 0.48
C LYS A 47 -20.95 1.24 1.40
N GLY A 48 -20.07 2.10 0.91
CA GLY A 48 -19.53 3.24 1.64
C GLY A 48 -18.32 2.92 2.53
N GLU A 49 -17.91 1.65 2.61
CA GLU A 49 -16.63 1.28 3.19
C GLU A 49 -15.49 1.73 2.26
N GLU A 50 -14.44 2.30 2.83
CA GLU A 50 -13.26 2.71 2.07
C GLU A 50 -12.48 1.49 1.58
N ILE A 51 -12.10 1.48 0.31
CA ILE A 51 -11.23 0.43 -0.25
C ILE A 51 -9.78 0.84 0.01
N THR A 52 -9.03 -0.02 0.69
CA THR A 52 -7.63 0.21 1.08
C THR A 52 -6.73 -0.93 0.63
N CYS A 53 -5.43 -0.63 0.42
CA CYS A 53 -4.39 -1.61 0.09
C CYS A 53 -3.15 -1.46 1.01
N ASP A 54 -2.20 -2.39 0.92
CA ASP A 54 -0.96 -2.31 1.70
C ASP A 54 0.21 -1.78 0.86
N TYR A 55 0.46 -0.48 0.95
CA TYR A 55 1.61 0.18 0.29
C TYR A 55 2.96 -0.47 0.61
N ALA A 56 3.14 -1.10 1.77
CA ALA A 56 4.41 -1.74 2.12
C ALA A 56 4.73 -2.95 1.21
N LYS A 57 3.73 -3.48 0.48
CA LYS A 57 3.93 -4.60 -0.46
C LYS A 57 4.55 -4.17 -1.79
N PHE A 58 4.35 -2.92 -2.23
CA PHE A 58 4.75 -2.47 -3.56
C PHE A 58 5.56 -1.17 -3.60
N ASP A 59 5.47 -0.31 -2.59
CA ASP A 59 6.30 0.90 -2.48
C ASP A 59 7.47 0.66 -1.52
N ARG A 60 8.66 0.46 -2.09
CA ARG A 60 9.91 0.31 -1.34
C ARG A 60 10.14 1.47 -0.37
N GLY A 61 9.90 2.70 -0.81
CA GLY A 61 10.12 3.88 0.03
C GLY A 61 9.14 3.94 1.19
N PHE A 62 7.92 3.42 1.02
CA PHE A 62 6.95 3.28 2.11
C PHE A 62 7.39 2.20 3.10
N ALA A 63 7.74 1.00 2.60
CA ALA A 63 8.18 -0.12 3.43
C ALA A 63 9.40 0.22 4.30
N GLU A 64 10.41 0.89 3.73
CA GLU A 64 11.59 1.34 4.47
C GLU A 64 11.24 2.33 5.58
N ARG A 65 10.37 3.31 5.28
CA ARG A 65 9.90 4.30 6.28
C ARG A 65 9.09 3.62 7.39
N ASP A 66 8.17 2.73 7.04
CA ASP A 66 7.34 2.01 8.02
C ASP A 66 8.20 1.15 8.94
N PHE A 67 9.19 0.44 8.40
CA PHE A 67 10.16 -0.33 9.20
C PHE A 67 10.94 0.55 10.19
N ILE A 68 11.43 1.71 9.74
CA ILE A 68 12.13 2.67 10.61
C ILE A 68 11.19 3.17 11.72
N LEU A 69 9.93 3.48 11.40
CA LEU A 69 8.96 3.92 12.40
C LEU A 69 8.60 2.83 13.39
N ALA A 70 8.43 1.58 12.94
CA ALA A 70 8.12 0.43 13.78
C ALA A 70 9.27 0.10 14.75
N THR A 71 10.52 0.20 14.27
CA THR A 71 11.72 -0.03 15.09
C THR A 71 11.95 1.09 16.10
N ALA A 72 11.73 2.36 15.71
CA ALA A 72 11.85 3.51 16.61
C ALA A 72 10.79 3.53 17.73
N GLN A 73 9.60 2.95 17.50
CA GLN A 73 8.50 2.91 18.47
C GLN A 73 8.50 1.64 19.36
N GLY A 74 9.53 0.81 19.34
CA GLY A 74 9.61 -0.35 20.24
C GLY A 74 8.70 -1.52 19.85
N GLY A 75 8.51 -1.79 18.55
CA GLY A 75 8.00 -3.08 18.07
C GLY A 75 6.49 -3.33 18.17
N ALA A 76 5.68 -2.33 18.50
CA ALA A 76 4.21 -2.45 18.42
C ALA A 76 3.70 -1.90 17.08
N ARG A 77 3.37 -2.78 16.13
CA ARG A 77 2.71 -2.41 14.87
C ARG A 77 1.40 -1.66 15.17
N ARG A 78 1.30 -0.40 14.75
CA ARG A 78 0.07 0.40 14.87
C ARG A 78 -0.96 -0.15 13.88
N ALA A 79 -2.02 -0.76 14.40
CA ALA A 79 -3.25 -0.94 13.64
C ALA A 79 -3.94 0.43 13.55
N ALA A 80 -4.01 0.96 12.33
CA ALA A 80 -4.95 1.99 11.92
C ALA A 80 -5.72 1.44 10.71
#